data_AF-A0A9X1V9Q5-F1
#
_entry.id   AF-A0A9X1V9Q5-F1
#
_cell.length_a   1.000
_cell.length_b   1.000
_cell.length_c   1.000
_cell.angle_alpha   90.00
_cell.angle_beta   90.00
_cell.angle_gamma   90.00
#
_symmetry.space_group_name_H-M   'P 1'
#
loop_
_entity.id
_entity.type
_entity.pdbx_description
1 polymer ?
#
loop_
_entity_poly.entity_id
_entity_poly.type
_entity_poly.pdbx_seq_one_letter_code
_entity_poly.pdbx_strand_id
1 'polypeptide(L)'
;MVVHSIDQLNTEDSSNHPSKDQWEIGYVSRRMAHKKPRLTFMWVIAYLLSPLAPSPKVVEYFHANAVKAPRQREYLGRSSSVRRGRRLRKLRWLRFVRGMRRAVYMTVFLMIVVTVSFWAKCAVVYDVPAYMQVGQLTHAQAYVVYKPWWFGPPLFNLAKYPVLNPMNPEQSLAMQLQQYSEIVDNPTILYVVVPKNG
;
A
#
# COMPACT_ATOMS: atom_id res chain seq x y z
N MET A 1 -57.44 -54.08 68.99
CA MET A 1 -57.67 -53.10 67.91
C MET A 1 -56.32 -52.60 67.43
N VAL A 2 -56.02 -52.89 66.16
CA VAL A 2 -55.14 -52.21 65.18
C VAL A 2 -53.65 -51.96 65.51
N VAL A 3 -52.83 -52.44 64.57
CA VAL A 3 -51.37 -52.43 64.41
C VAL A 3 -50.97 -51.38 63.33
N HIS A 4 -49.67 -51.02 63.28
CA HIS A 4 -48.88 -50.25 62.26
C HIS A 4 -48.55 -48.81 62.69
N SER A 5 -47.31 -48.35 62.91
CA SER A 5 -45.97 -48.53 62.28
C SER A 5 -45.83 -47.95 60.86
N ILE A 6 -44.72 -47.21 60.66
CA ILE A 6 -44.11 -46.65 59.43
C ILE A 6 -44.94 -45.51 58.76
N ASP A 7 -44.44 -44.35 58.35
CA ASP A 7 -43.22 -44.08 57.57
C ASP A 7 -42.65 -42.67 57.75
N GLN A 8 -41.32 -42.62 57.71
CA GLN A 8 -40.50 -41.44 57.43
C GLN A 8 -40.43 -41.19 55.90
N LEU A 9 -39.89 -40.02 55.56
CA LEU A 9 -39.30 -39.65 54.26
C LEU A 9 -40.26 -39.39 53.09
N ASN A 10 -40.33 -38.12 52.69
CA ASN A 10 -39.84 -37.67 51.38
C ASN A 10 -40.03 -36.15 51.24
N THR A 11 -39.01 -35.40 51.66
CA THR A 11 -38.83 -34.02 51.21
C THR A 11 -38.01 -34.10 49.94
N GLU A 12 -38.68 -34.04 48.79
CA GLU A 12 -38.06 -33.94 47.48
C GLU A 12 -37.30 -32.62 47.37
N ASP A 13 -35.99 -32.65 47.64
CA ASP A 13 -35.08 -31.55 47.39
C ASP A 13 -34.70 -31.55 45.89
N SER A 14 -35.48 -30.80 45.10
CA SER A 14 -35.34 -30.61 43.65
C SER A 14 -34.09 -29.79 43.32
N SER A 15 -32.91 -30.38 43.49
CA SER A 15 -31.67 -29.82 42.96
C SER A 15 -31.43 -30.35 41.55
N ASN A 16 -31.97 -29.60 40.57
CA ASN A 16 -31.80 -29.81 39.13
C ASN A 16 -30.36 -29.48 38.67
N HIS A 17 -29.35 -30.12 39.26
CA HIS A 17 -27.99 -30.08 38.75
C HIS A 17 -27.83 -31.19 37.71
N PRO A 18 -27.62 -30.84 36.42
CA PRO A 18 -27.38 -31.86 35.40
C PRO A 18 -26.11 -32.63 35.77
N SER A 19 -26.21 -33.95 35.83
CA SER A 19 -25.11 -34.85 36.15
C SER A 19 -23.94 -34.61 35.19
N LYS A 20 -22.71 -34.68 35.71
CA LYS A 20 -21.47 -34.45 34.97
C LYS A 20 -21.38 -35.28 33.68
N ASP A 21 -22.02 -36.44 33.68
CA ASP A 21 -21.99 -37.44 32.60
C ASP A 21 -22.82 -37.02 31.38
N GLN A 22 -23.81 -36.14 31.56
CA GLN A 22 -24.67 -35.69 30.46
C GLN A 22 -23.92 -34.79 29.46
N TRP A 23 -22.80 -34.18 29.86
CA TRP A 23 -21.96 -33.38 28.96
C TRP A 23 -21.10 -34.24 28.04
N GLU A 24 -20.77 -35.48 28.41
CA GLU A 24 -19.85 -36.32 27.63
C GLU A 24 -20.54 -37.05 26.46
N ILE A 25 -21.84 -37.33 26.58
CA ILE A 25 -22.63 -38.04 25.56
C ILE A 25 -22.73 -37.23 24.23
N GLY A 26 -22.46 -35.91 24.26
CA GLY A 26 -22.49 -35.04 23.08
C GLY A 26 -21.13 -34.66 22.48
N TYR A 27 -19.99 -35.07 23.07
CA TYR A 27 -18.67 -34.68 22.56
C TYR A 27 -18.22 -35.59 21.40
N VAL A 28 -18.68 -35.27 20.19
CA VAL A 28 -18.09 -35.81 18.96
C VAL A 28 -16.60 -35.44 18.95
N SER A 29 -15.74 -36.44 18.98
CA SER A 29 -14.29 -36.25 19.03
C SER A 29 -13.80 -35.36 17.89
N ARG A 30 -12.91 -34.41 18.19
CA ARG A 30 -12.37 -33.41 17.24
C ARG A 30 -11.71 -34.01 16.00
N ARG A 31 -11.38 -35.32 16.02
CA ARG A 31 -10.81 -36.07 14.90
C ARG A 31 -11.85 -36.55 13.89
N MET A 32 -13.11 -36.68 14.29
CA MET A 32 -14.22 -37.05 13.39
C MET A 32 -14.87 -35.84 12.70
N ALA A 33 -14.58 -34.62 13.16
CA ALA A 33 -15.34 -33.44 12.77
C ALA A 33 -15.19 -33.02 11.30
N HIS A 34 -14.10 -33.35 10.58
CA HIS A 34 -13.99 -32.97 9.16
C HIS A 34 -13.06 -33.90 8.37
N LYS A 35 -13.62 -34.92 7.71
CA LYS A 35 -12.96 -35.53 6.55
C LYS A 35 -13.01 -34.48 5.43
N LYS A 36 -11.89 -33.80 5.16
CA LYS A 36 -11.84 -32.77 4.11
C LYS A 36 -12.29 -33.40 2.79
N PRO A 37 -13.39 -32.94 2.16
CA PRO A 37 -13.76 -33.50 0.86
C PRO A 37 -12.62 -33.19 -0.11
N ARG A 38 -12.08 -34.23 -0.73
CA ARG A 38 -11.14 -34.08 -1.84
C ARG A 38 -11.87 -33.29 -2.92
N LEU A 39 -11.20 -32.31 -3.54
CA LEU A 39 -11.76 -31.59 -4.69
C LEU A 39 -11.96 -32.62 -5.81
N THR A 40 -13.15 -33.20 -5.91
CA THR A 40 -13.53 -34.08 -6.99
C THR A 40 -14.09 -33.25 -8.14
N PHE A 41 -13.91 -33.71 -9.37
CA PHE A 41 -14.39 -33.02 -10.56
C PHE A 41 -15.92 -32.76 -10.51
N MET A 42 -16.67 -33.71 -9.93
CA MET A 42 -18.11 -33.57 -9.67
C MET A 42 -18.46 -32.36 -8.80
N TRP A 43 -17.58 -31.96 -7.86
CA TRP A 43 -17.79 -30.78 -7.02
C TRP A 43 -17.72 -29.49 -7.82
N VAL A 44 -16.80 -29.42 -8.80
CA VAL A 44 -16.64 -28.26 -9.69
C VAL A 44 -17.84 -28.14 -10.64
N ILE A 45 -18.31 -29.27 -11.18
CA ILE A 45 -19.50 -29.32 -12.04
C ILE A 45 -20.74 -28.84 -11.28
N ALA A 46 -20.98 -29.38 -10.08
CA ALA A 46 -22.14 -28.98 -9.27
C ALA A 46 -22.12 -27.48 -8.90
N TYR A 47 -20.93 -26.92 -8.65
CA TYR A 47 -20.76 -25.49 -8.37
C TYR A 47 -21.02 -24.61 -9.60
N LEU A 48 -20.61 -25.06 -10.80
CA LEU A 48 -20.86 -24.33 -12.05
C LEU A 48 -22.32 -24.35 -12.47
N LEU A 49 -23.04 -25.46 -12.27
CA LEU A 49 -24.46 -25.57 -12.63
C LEU A 49 -25.40 -24.82 -11.66
N SER A 50 -24.95 -24.51 -10.44
CA SER A 50 -25.79 -23.86 -9.43
C SER A 50 -25.01 -22.83 -8.60
N PRO A 51 -24.65 -21.67 -9.18
CA PRO A 51 -23.87 -20.63 -8.48
C PRO A 51 -24.59 -20.05 -7.25
N LEU A 52 -25.90 -20.31 -7.12
CA LEU A 52 -26.74 -19.88 -6.01
C LEU A 52 -26.99 -20.95 -4.95
N ALA A 53 -26.59 -22.22 -5.18
CA ALA A 53 -26.72 -23.24 -4.16
C ALA A 53 -25.67 -22.99 -3.06
N PRO A 54 -26.08 -22.78 -1.80
CA PRO A 54 -25.11 -22.62 -0.71
C PRO A 54 -24.25 -23.89 -0.68
N SER A 55 -22.92 -23.73 -0.74
CA SER A 55 -22.02 -24.89 -0.74
C SER A 55 -22.41 -25.85 0.40
N PRO A 56 -22.37 -27.18 0.22
CA PRO A 56 -22.85 -28.15 1.21
C PRO A 56 -22.22 -27.97 2.60
N LYS A 57 -21.01 -27.39 2.65
CA LYS A 57 -20.33 -26.97 3.88
C LYS A 57 -21.17 -25.98 4.70
N VAL A 58 -21.76 -24.99 4.05
CA VAL A 58 -22.54 -23.93 4.71
C VAL A 58 -23.76 -24.52 5.41
N VAL A 59 -24.44 -25.47 4.76
CA VAL A 59 -25.61 -26.17 5.31
C VAL A 59 -25.23 -27.06 6.49
N GLU A 60 -24.14 -27.84 6.40
CA GLU A 60 -23.62 -28.63 7.53
C GLU A 60 -23.18 -27.76 8.71
N TYR A 61 -22.52 -26.62 8.45
CA TYR A 61 -22.16 -25.66 9.50
C TYR A 61 -23.40 -25.03 10.14
N PHE A 62 -24.47 -24.77 9.38
CA PHE A 62 -25.72 -24.24 9.92
C PHE A 62 -26.45 -25.28 10.79
N HIS A 63 -26.56 -26.53 10.35
CA HIS A 63 -27.15 -27.60 11.16
C HIS A 63 -26.33 -27.94 12.41
N ALA A 64 -25.00 -28.05 12.29
CA ALA A 64 -24.13 -28.33 13.43
C ALA A 64 -24.07 -27.17 14.43
N ASN A 65 -24.37 -25.94 14.01
CA ASN A 65 -24.54 -24.83 14.93
C ASN A 65 -25.95 -24.78 15.51
N ALA A 66 -27.00 -25.11 14.75
CA ALA A 66 -28.39 -25.09 15.20
C ALA A 66 -28.66 -26.02 16.40
N VAL A 67 -27.94 -27.14 16.52
CA VAL A 67 -28.10 -28.12 17.61
C VAL A 67 -27.36 -27.75 18.90
N LYS A 68 -26.45 -26.76 18.86
CA LYS A 68 -25.72 -26.35 20.08
C LYS A 68 -26.61 -25.49 20.96
N ALA A 69 -26.85 -25.96 22.19
CA ALA A 69 -27.63 -25.25 23.20
C ALA A 69 -27.18 -23.78 23.35
N PRO A 70 -28.12 -22.83 23.47
CA PRO A 70 -27.84 -21.39 23.45
C PRO A 70 -26.79 -20.96 24.49
N ARG A 71 -26.72 -21.63 25.64
CA ARG A 71 -25.75 -21.34 26.72
C ARG A 71 -24.30 -21.73 26.39
N GLN A 72 -24.06 -22.76 25.57
CA GLN A 72 -22.69 -23.15 25.18
C GLN A 72 -22.09 -22.22 24.11
N ARG A 73 -22.94 -21.55 23.30
CA ARG A 73 -22.50 -20.59 22.29
C ARG A 73 -21.85 -19.35 22.91
N GLU A 74 -22.32 -18.89 24.06
CA GLU A 74 -21.78 -17.68 24.72
C GLU A 74 -20.37 -17.90 25.29
N TYR A 75 -20.11 -19.04 25.93
CA TYR A 75 -18.80 -19.37 26.50
C TYR A 75 -17.73 -19.63 25.43
N LEU A 76 -18.06 -20.39 24.37
CA LEU A 76 -17.15 -20.60 23.24
C LEU A 76 -16.96 -19.34 22.38
N GLY A 77 -18.00 -18.51 22.27
CA GLY A 77 -17.97 -17.21 21.60
C GLY A 77 -17.03 -16.22 22.28
N ARG A 78 -17.10 -16.08 23.62
CA ARG A 78 -16.24 -15.18 24.40
C ARG A 78 -14.75 -15.55 24.35
N SER A 79 -14.41 -16.83 24.48
CA SER A 79 -13.00 -17.26 24.43
C SER A 79 -12.41 -17.17 23.02
N SER A 80 -13.22 -17.45 21.99
CA SER A 80 -12.78 -17.31 20.60
C SER A 80 -12.66 -15.86 20.13
N SER A 81 -13.51 -14.95 20.60
CA SER A 81 -13.48 -13.52 20.24
C SER A 81 -12.22 -12.82 20.76
N VAL A 82 -11.82 -13.11 22.01
CA VAL A 82 -10.60 -12.57 22.61
C VAL A 82 -9.34 -13.07 21.88
N ARG A 83 -9.30 -14.37 21.52
CA ARG A 83 -8.20 -14.95 20.72
C ARG A 83 -8.20 -14.44 19.27
N ARG A 84 -9.38 -14.20 18.66
CA ARG A 84 -9.52 -13.59 17.32
C ARG A 84 -9.02 -12.15 17.30
N GLY A 85 -9.33 -11.36 18.33
CA GLY A 85 -8.90 -9.97 18.44
C GLY A 85 -7.38 -9.81 18.35
N ARG A 86 -6.61 -10.65 19.07
CA ARG A 86 -5.14 -10.64 19.03
C ARG A 86 -4.58 -11.03 17.66
N ARG A 87 -5.19 -12.00 16.96
CA ARG A 87 -4.78 -12.42 15.61
C ARG A 87 -5.09 -11.37 14.54
N LEU A 88 -6.25 -10.73 14.63
CA LEU A 88 -6.66 -9.68 13.69
C LEU A 88 -5.79 -8.42 13.84
N ARG A 89 -5.36 -8.06 15.06
CA ARG A 89 -4.40 -6.97 15.28
C ARG A 89 -3.05 -7.26 14.59
N LYS A 90 -2.51 -8.46 14.74
CA LYS A 90 -1.27 -8.88 14.05
C LYS A 90 -1.43 -8.86 12.53
N LEU A 91 -2.56 -9.34 11.99
CA LEU A 91 -2.81 -9.30 10.55
C LEU A 91 -2.98 -7.87 10.01
N ARG A 92 -3.66 -6.99 10.75
CA ARG A 92 -3.75 -5.56 10.41
C ARG A 92 -2.38 -4.90 10.44
N TRP A 93 -1.56 -5.19 11.45
CA TRP A 93 -0.18 -4.70 11.53
C TRP A 93 0.69 -5.18 10.37
N LEU A 94 0.65 -6.47 10.03
CA LEU A 94 1.39 -7.01 8.89
C LEU A 94 0.94 -6.40 7.56
N ARG A 95 -0.37 -6.17 7.38
CA ARG A 95 -0.89 -5.45 6.20
C ARG A 95 -0.43 -4.00 6.17
N PHE A 96 -0.43 -3.32 7.32
CA PHE A 96 0.06 -1.96 7.46
C PHE A 96 1.54 -1.86 7.14
N VAL A 97 2.40 -2.71 7.73
CA VAL A 97 3.84 -2.76 7.43
C VAL A 97 4.10 -3.06 5.96
N ARG A 98 3.35 -3.98 5.36
CA ARG A 98 3.47 -4.30 3.92
C ARG A 98 3.02 -3.12 3.03
N GLY A 99 1.96 -2.44 3.41
CA GLY A 99 1.49 -1.22 2.75
C GLY A 99 2.51 -0.07 2.87
N MET A 100 3.11 0.08 4.06
CA MET A 100 4.11 1.10 4.33
C MET A 100 5.38 0.88 3.53
N ARG A 101 5.86 -0.36 3.39
CA ARG A 101 6.97 -0.67 2.47
C ARG A 101 6.65 -0.27 1.03
N ARG A 102 5.43 -0.57 0.56
CA ARG A 102 5.00 -0.16 -0.80
C ARG A 102 4.95 1.36 -0.92
N ALA A 103 4.45 2.07 0.08
CA ALA A 103 4.43 3.52 0.12
C ALA A 103 5.85 4.10 0.04
N VAL A 104 6.79 3.56 0.82
CA VAL A 104 8.20 3.97 0.78
C VAL A 104 8.81 3.76 -0.62
N TYR A 105 8.58 2.60 -1.24
CA TYR A 105 9.06 2.37 -2.61
C TYR A 105 8.44 3.34 -3.61
N MET A 106 7.14 3.64 -3.49
CA MET A 106 6.47 4.61 -4.35
C MET A 106 7.01 6.03 -4.16
N THR A 107 7.26 6.46 -2.91
CA THR A 107 7.84 7.78 -2.64
C THR A 107 9.27 7.89 -3.16
N VAL A 108 10.08 6.83 -2.99
CA VAL A 108 11.45 6.80 -3.51
C VAL A 108 11.43 6.82 -5.05
N PHE A 109 10.57 6.02 -5.67
CA PHE A 109 10.40 6.02 -7.12
C PHE A 109 9.97 7.39 -7.64
N LEU A 110 9.00 8.04 -6.98
CA LEU A 110 8.54 9.38 -7.35
C LEU A 110 9.65 10.42 -7.21
N MET A 111 10.44 10.37 -6.12
CA MET A 111 11.61 11.23 -5.94
C MET A 111 12.64 11.04 -7.05
N ILE A 112 12.92 9.79 -7.44
CA ILE A 112 13.83 9.49 -8.56
C ILE A 112 13.29 10.09 -9.86
N VAL A 113 12.00 9.87 -10.17
CA VAL A 113 11.36 10.40 -11.38
C VAL A 113 11.42 11.93 -11.42
N VAL A 114 11.14 12.61 -10.30
CA VAL A 114 11.23 14.08 -10.21
C VAL A 114 12.66 14.54 -10.41
N THR A 115 13.64 13.89 -9.78
CA THR A 115 15.07 14.25 -9.89
C THR A 115 15.57 14.07 -11.32
N VAL A 116 15.24 12.94 -11.96
CA VAL A 116 15.59 12.66 -13.35
C VAL A 116 14.89 13.64 -14.30
N SER A 117 13.62 13.94 -14.07
CA SER A 117 12.88 14.92 -14.88
C SER A 117 13.48 16.30 -14.77
N PHE A 118 13.87 16.72 -13.55
CA PHE A 118 14.55 17.99 -13.32
C PHE A 118 15.87 18.06 -14.09
N TRP A 119 16.72 17.03 -14.01
CA TRP A 119 17.97 16.96 -14.78
C TRP A 119 17.76 16.88 -16.31
N ALA A 120 16.70 16.21 -16.73
CA ALA A 120 16.36 16.07 -18.14
C ALA A 120 15.81 17.37 -18.74
N LYS A 121 15.17 18.23 -17.94
CA LYS A 121 14.51 19.46 -18.41
C LYS A 121 15.17 20.77 -18.00
N CYS A 122 16.06 20.77 -17.01
CA CYS A 122 16.81 21.96 -16.63
C CYS A 122 18.24 21.86 -17.17
N ALA A 123 18.79 22.98 -17.61
CA ALA A 123 20.20 23.12 -17.95
C ALA A 123 20.78 24.30 -17.17
N VAL A 124 22.01 24.15 -16.69
CA VAL A 124 22.73 25.23 -16.03
C VAL A 124 23.77 25.79 -16.98
N VAL A 125 23.73 27.09 -17.17
CA VAL A 125 24.62 27.84 -18.04
C VAL A 125 25.57 28.64 -17.18
N TYR A 126 26.86 28.52 -17.42
CA TYR A 126 27.93 29.19 -16.68
C TYR A 126 28.78 30.06 -17.59
N ASP A 127 29.52 30.98 -16.98
CA ASP A 127 30.45 31.90 -17.62
C ASP A 127 29.77 32.72 -18.73
N VAL A 128 28.69 33.42 -18.36
CA VAL A 128 27.90 34.21 -19.29
C VAL A 128 28.74 35.40 -19.81
N PRO A 129 28.97 35.51 -21.12
CA PRO A 129 29.77 36.57 -21.68
C PRO A 129 29.06 37.93 -21.57
N ALA A 130 29.84 39.01 -21.47
CA ALA A 130 29.33 40.36 -21.18
C ALA A 130 28.26 40.84 -22.16
N TYR A 131 28.33 40.46 -23.44
CA TYR A 131 27.34 40.85 -24.45
C TYR A 131 25.94 40.26 -24.19
N MET A 132 25.84 39.15 -23.45
CA MET A 132 24.57 38.51 -23.07
C MET A 132 24.02 38.99 -21.72
N GLN A 133 24.78 39.81 -20.98
CA GLN A 133 24.38 40.30 -19.66
C GLN A 133 23.42 41.50 -19.75
N VAL A 134 22.34 41.35 -20.52
CA VAL A 134 21.34 42.40 -20.77
C VAL A 134 20.03 42.04 -20.08
N GLY A 135 19.32 43.03 -19.54
CA GLY A 135 18.00 42.87 -18.93
C GLY A 135 18.01 41.97 -17.68
N GLN A 136 17.36 40.80 -17.76
CA GLN A 136 17.26 39.88 -16.62
C GLN A 136 18.58 39.14 -16.31
N LEU A 137 19.54 39.17 -17.25
CA LEU A 137 20.84 38.51 -17.12
C LEU A 137 21.95 39.50 -16.71
N THR A 138 21.59 40.74 -16.33
CA THR A 138 22.57 41.74 -15.92
C THR A 138 23.37 41.25 -14.70
N HIS A 139 24.70 41.20 -14.84
CA HIS A 139 25.65 40.64 -13.87
C HIS A 139 25.47 39.14 -13.56
N ALA A 140 24.76 38.37 -14.40
CA ALA A 140 24.64 36.93 -14.19
C ALA A 140 25.99 36.22 -14.43
N GLN A 141 26.48 35.48 -13.42
CA GLN A 141 27.61 34.56 -13.62
C GLN A 141 27.15 33.20 -14.15
N ALA A 142 26.00 32.76 -13.67
CA ALA A 142 25.36 31.54 -14.11
C ALA A 142 23.84 31.70 -14.06
N TYR A 143 23.13 30.92 -14.86
CA TYR A 143 21.67 30.89 -14.83
C TYR A 143 21.16 29.49 -15.17
N VAL A 144 19.96 29.19 -14.66
CA VAL A 144 19.26 27.93 -14.90
C VAL A 144 18.16 28.18 -15.92
N VAL A 145 18.18 27.40 -17.00
CA VAL A 145 17.22 27.49 -18.11
C VAL A 145 16.36 26.24 -18.14
N TYR A 146 15.07 26.44 -18.42
CA TYR A 146 14.17 25.36 -18.81
C TYR A 146 14.35 25.08 -20.31
N LYS A 147 14.85 23.89 -20.65
CA LYS A 147 15.08 23.50 -22.05
C LYS A 147 13.82 22.90 -22.70
N PRO A 148 13.60 23.17 -24.00
CA PRO A 148 12.51 22.58 -24.76
C PRO A 148 12.72 21.07 -24.99
N TRP A 149 13.96 20.63 -25.17
CA TRP A 149 14.32 19.22 -25.35
C TRP A 149 14.47 18.47 -24.02
N TRP A 150 14.33 17.15 -24.07
CA TRP A 150 14.47 16.24 -22.92
C TRP A 150 15.90 15.70 -22.74
N PHE A 151 16.69 15.63 -23.81
CA PHE A 151 18.00 15.00 -23.81
C PHE A 151 19.03 15.99 -24.32
N GLY A 152 20.09 16.22 -23.55
CA GLY A 152 21.16 17.14 -23.91
C GLY A 152 22.08 17.44 -22.72
N PRO A 153 23.17 18.19 -22.93
CA PRO A 153 24.08 18.58 -21.88
C PRO A 153 23.30 19.26 -20.74
N PRO A 154 23.55 18.88 -19.48
CA PRO A 154 22.98 19.57 -18.34
C PRO A 154 23.75 20.85 -17.99
N LEU A 155 24.99 20.98 -18.50
CA LEU A 155 25.89 22.09 -18.20
C LEU A 155 26.38 22.69 -19.51
N PHE A 156 26.29 24.01 -19.66
CA PHE A 156 26.82 24.75 -20.80
C PHE A 156 27.80 25.81 -20.31
N ASN A 157 29.00 25.83 -20.89
CA ASN A 157 29.98 26.90 -20.67
C ASN A 157 30.00 27.78 -21.91
N LEU A 158 29.51 29.01 -21.79
CA LEU A 158 29.43 29.93 -22.92
C LEU A 158 30.78 30.55 -23.28
N ALA A 159 31.68 30.74 -22.31
CA ALA A 159 33.01 31.27 -22.53
C ALA A 159 33.92 30.36 -23.38
N LYS A 160 33.60 29.06 -23.49
CA LYS A 160 34.33 28.12 -24.34
C LYS A 160 34.15 28.38 -25.83
N TYR A 161 33.08 29.09 -26.22
CA TYR A 161 32.70 29.30 -27.60
C TYR A 161 33.30 30.62 -28.12
N PRO A 162 34.25 30.58 -29.06
CA PRO A 162 34.90 31.79 -29.58
C PRO A 162 33.92 32.61 -30.41
N VAL A 163 34.00 33.93 -30.33
CA VAL A 163 33.18 34.81 -31.17
C VAL A 163 33.72 34.79 -32.60
N LEU A 164 33.01 34.13 -33.53
CA LEU A 164 33.40 34.05 -34.95
C LEU A 164 33.10 35.35 -35.70
N ASN A 165 32.01 36.04 -35.32
CA ASN A 165 31.58 37.28 -35.95
C ASN A 165 31.40 38.37 -34.88
N PRO A 166 32.33 39.34 -34.78
CA PRO A 166 32.27 40.38 -33.75
C PRO A 166 31.12 41.37 -33.96
N MET A 167 30.57 41.49 -35.17
CA MET A 167 29.42 42.37 -35.43
C MET A 167 28.13 41.82 -34.84
N ASN A 168 27.96 40.49 -34.86
CA ASN A 168 26.78 39.80 -34.33
C ASN A 168 27.23 38.62 -33.44
N PRO A 169 27.72 38.90 -32.22
CA PRO A 169 28.28 37.86 -31.35
C PRO A 169 27.24 36.80 -30.94
N GLU A 170 25.99 37.20 -30.71
CA GLU A 170 24.90 36.29 -30.34
C GLU A 170 24.59 35.26 -31.44
N GLN A 171 24.49 35.70 -32.70
CA GLN A 171 24.27 34.81 -33.83
C GLN A 171 25.41 33.80 -33.99
N SER A 172 26.65 34.23 -33.74
CA SER A 172 27.80 33.33 -33.81
C SER A 172 27.76 32.24 -32.73
N LEU A 173 27.27 32.58 -31.53
CA LEU A 173 27.09 31.65 -30.42
C LEU A 173 25.94 30.67 -30.70
N ALA A 174 24.82 31.16 -31.22
CA ALA A 174 23.68 30.33 -31.61
C ALA A 174 24.06 29.32 -32.69
N MET A 175 24.84 29.73 -33.70
CA MET A 175 25.35 28.82 -34.74
C MET A 175 26.26 27.73 -34.16
N GLN A 176 27.08 28.03 -33.16
CA GLN A 176 27.97 27.05 -32.53
C GLN A 176 27.22 26.08 -31.60
N LEU A 177 26.16 26.54 -30.95
CA LEU A 177 25.29 25.70 -30.10
C LEU A 177 24.36 24.79 -30.92
N GLN A 178 24.14 25.11 -32.19
CA GLN A 178 23.33 24.32 -33.13
C GLN A 178 21.92 24.02 -32.57
N GLN A 179 21.62 22.75 -32.28
CA GLN A 179 20.37 22.30 -31.69
C GLN A 179 20.10 22.84 -30.29
N TYR A 180 21.11 23.44 -29.63
CA TYR A 180 21.01 24.02 -28.31
C TYR A 180 20.95 25.56 -28.32
N SER A 181 20.77 26.17 -29.50
CA SER A 181 20.67 27.63 -29.69
C SER A 181 19.55 28.27 -28.88
N GLU A 182 18.46 27.56 -28.57
CA GLU A 182 17.32 28.11 -27.81
C GLU A 182 17.69 28.51 -26.37
N ILE A 183 18.84 28.05 -25.84
CA ILE A 183 19.39 28.53 -24.56
C ILE A 183 19.79 30.01 -24.64
N VAL A 184 20.14 30.48 -25.84
CA VAL A 184 20.65 31.83 -26.11
C VAL A 184 19.58 32.69 -26.75
N ASP A 185 18.88 32.16 -27.77
CA ASP A 185 17.95 32.96 -28.57
C ASP A 185 16.68 33.35 -27.80
N ASN A 186 16.12 32.44 -27.00
CA ASN A 186 14.90 32.68 -26.21
C ASN A 186 14.90 31.87 -24.89
N PRO A 187 15.82 32.16 -23.95
CA PRO A 187 15.91 31.39 -22.72
C PRO A 187 14.67 31.59 -21.84
N THR A 188 14.04 30.47 -21.45
CA THR A 188 13.09 30.46 -20.33
C THR A 188 13.89 30.35 -19.03
N ILE A 189 14.21 31.49 -18.43
CA ILE A 189 15.05 31.58 -17.23
C ILE A 189 14.24 31.20 -16.00
N LEU A 190 14.73 30.23 -15.23
CA LEU A 190 14.14 29.82 -13.94
C LEU A 190 14.82 30.52 -12.77
N TYR A 191 16.14 30.65 -12.83
CA TYR A 191 16.93 31.19 -11.73
C TYR A 191 18.23 31.82 -12.24
N VAL A 192 18.63 32.93 -11.64
CA VAL A 192 19.87 33.64 -11.98
C VAL A 192 20.78 33.68 -10.75
N VAL A 193 22.05 33.31 -10.95
CA VAL A 193 23.11 33.42 -9.96
C VAL A 193 23.86 34.72 -10.21
N VAL A 194 23.61 35.70 -9.35
CA VAL A 194 24.33 36.97 -9.33
C VAL A 194 25.47 36.88 -8.31
N PRO A 195 26.71 37.26 -8.66
CA PRO A 195 27.79 37.30 -7.69
C PRO A 195 27.44 38.28 -6.58
N LYS A 196 27.70 37.88 -5.33
CA LYS A 196 27.58 38.78 -4.20
C LYS A 196 28.78 39.72 -4.27
N ASN A 197 28.58 40.94 -4.77
CA ASN A 197 29.62 41.97 -4.78
C ASN A 197 30.21 42.06 -3.36
N GLY A 198 31.50 41.77 -3.24
CA GLY A 198 32.27 41.94 -2.01
C GLY A 198 32.62 43.40 -1.78
#